data_AF-A0A4R6ABC3-F1
#
_entry.id   AF-A0A4R6ABC3-F1
#
_cell.length_a   1.000
_cell.length_b   1.000
_cell.length_c   1.000
_cell.angle_alpha   90.00
_cell.angle_beta   90.00
_cell.angle_gamma   90.00
#
_symmetry.space_group_name_H-M   'P 1'
#
loop_
_entity.id
_entity.type
_entity.pdbx_description
1 polymer ?
#
loop_
_entity_poly.entity_id
_entity_poly.type
_entity_poly.pdbx_seq_one_letter_code
_entity_poly.pdbx_strand_id
1 'polypeptide(L)'
;MRIALSSGKSTNFHIMNITRIYQALTCPTPPAHLARAGSPFATASALTLLIRIEGVPLLALSYSARDLQRRFPHDRVPRCAQDVFKQELSRYRAWRRTIYDLFLLETGSLADHDPIAGLRRIARLEYGGRTDESLRSLGEALPGGFAISQLTLTNALQIDKGLGENLRPPFRAALSLLDRLQNAPLAAGSRHLLPAAQIGPLPAPSSHLYHAPLPPRLDAAYASAPPRVRAAVPFVYRLCRRTDLLSEDQDPTLEDLARTSMLLWDVAPNDYGFQKPSQVALKSYIRHIGQHAGTGHTPPTPVQATAPQGWTDLRGCMRQHGFEKLIQRTFGVSKHAIRDGVAPARMTSEWIQKTLQILPRQERNAFRSGLFVLDDLILDEEFPQDVLPCEVSGLARKRDPRRT
;
A
#
# COMPACT_ATOMS: atom_id res chain seq x y z
N MET A 1 27.11 -46.44 42.86
CA MET A 1 26.85 -45.01 43.15
C MET A 1 26.90 -44.26 41.82
N ARG A 2 25.73 -43.96 41.25
CA ARG A 2 25.59 -43.23 39.96
C ARG A 2 25.76 -41.75 40.23
N ILE A 3 26.78 -41.13 39.62
CA ILE A 3 26.87 -39.67 39.54
C ILE A 3 26.26 -39.28 38.19
N ALA A 4 25.11 -38.63 38.27
CA ALA A 4 24.45 -38.00 37.15
C ALA A 4 25.29 -36.78 36.72
N LEU A 5 25.83 -36.80 35.51
CA LEU A 5 26.31 -35.60 34.84
C LEU A 5 25.15 -35.04 34.01
N SER A 6 24.75 -33.84 34.42
CA SER A 6 23.74 -32.99 33.82
C SER A 6 23.81 -32.97 32.30
N SER A 7 22.64 -33.09 31.68
CA SER A 7 22.37 -32.78 30.28
C SER A 7 22.75 -31.32 29.97
N GLY A 8 24.01 -31.11 29.57
CA GLY A 8 24.41 -29.88 28.90
C GLY A 8 23.73 -29.84 27.54
N LYS A 9 22.98 -28.75 27.27
CA LYS A 9 22.55 -28.41 25.91
C LYS A 9 23.80 -28.43 25.02
N SER A 10 23.87 -29.38 24.10
CA SER A 10 24.93 -29.43 23.10
C SER A 10 24.82 -28.17 22.25
N THR A 11 25.62 -27.15 22.55
CA THR A 11 25.98 -26.12 21.58
C THR A 11 26.72 -26.84 20.48
N ASN A 12 25.98 -27.29 19.47
CA ASN A 12 26.56 -27.87 18.26
C ASN A 12 27.43 -26.78 17.62
N PHE A 13 28.73 -26.83 17.87
CA PHE A 13 29.68 -25.98 17.16
C PHE A 13 29.67 -26.43 15.71
N HIS A 14 29.12 -25.59 14.83
CA HIS A 14 29.14 -25.83 13.39
C HIS A 14 30.58 -25.65 12.89
N ILE A 15 31.24 -26.77 12.60
CA ILE A 15 32.63 -26.81 12.14
C ILE A 15 32.64 -27.22 10.67
N MET A 16 33.31 -26.43 9.84
CA MET A 16 33.56 -26.76 8.44
C MET A 16 34.74 -27.72 8.33
N ASN A 17 34.49 -28.93 7.81
CA ASN A 17 35.55 -29.89 7.49
C ASN A 17 36.05 -29.67 6.06
N ILE A 18 37.21 -29.02 5.95
CA ILE A 18 37.80 -28.60 4.68
C ILE A 18 38.14 -29.81 3.78
N THR A 19 38.56 -30.93 4.37
CA THR A 19 38.89 -32.15 3.61
C THR A 19 37.67 -32.76 2.96
N ARG A 20 36.56 -32.87 3.71
CA ARG A 20 35.30 -33.40 3.19
C ARG A 20 34.80 -32.60 2.00
N ILE A 21 34.85 -31.27 2.11
CA ILE A 21 34.44 -30.35 1.04
C ILE A 21 35.35 -30.52 -0.19
N TYR A 22 36.67 -30.57 0.01
CA TYR A 22 37.62 -30.77 -1.08
C TYR A 22 37.35 -32.09 -1.81
N GLN A 23 37.24 -33.20 -1.08
CA GLN A 23 36.94 -34.53 -1.64
C GLN A 23 35.62 -34.54 -2.42
N ALA A 24 34.57 -33.92 -1.85
CA ALA A 24 33.27 -33.79 -2.50
C ALA A 24 33.34 -32.98 -3.80
N LEU A 25 34.12 -31.90 -3.84
CA LEU A 25 34.30 -31.07 -5.04
C LEU A 25 35.20 -31.68 -6.10
N THR A 26 36.14 -32.56 -5.71
CA THR A 26 37.02 -33.29 -6.65
C THR A 26 36.42 -34.59 -7.19
N CYS A 27 35.24 -34.99 -6.70
CA CYS A 27 34.49 -36.13 -7.24
C CYS A 27 34.09 -35.87 -8.71
N PRO A 28 34.06 -36.89 -9.59
CA PRO A 28 33.56 -36.74 -10.96
C PRO A 28 32.13 -36.17 -11.02
N THR A 29 31.34 -36.39 -9.97
CA THR A 29 29.98 -35.88 -9.79
C THR A 29 29.88 -35.11 -8.47
N PRO A 30 30.32 -33.83 -8.42
CA PRO A 30 30.29 -33.05 -7.19
C PRO A 30 28.85 -32.82 -6.73
N PRO A 31 28.58 -32.76 -5.40
CA PRO A 31 27.24 -32.52 -4.89
C PRO A 31 26.66 -31.21 -5.42
N ALA A 32 25.43 -31.27 -5.94
CA ALA A 32 24.77 -30.13 -6.60
C ALA A 32 24.63 -28.90 -5.68
N HIS A 33 24.53 -29.08 -4.37
CA HIS A 33 24.45 -27.97 -3.42
C HIS A 33 25.77 -27.20 -3.28
N LEU A 34 26.93 -27.87 -3.38
CA LEU A 34 28.25 -27.22 -3.31
C LEU A 34 28.62 -26.50 -4.61
N ALA A 35 28.09 -26.96 -5.75
CA ALA A 35 28.28 -26.30 -7.05
C ALA A 35 27.78 -24.85 -7.07
N ARG A 36 26.90 -24.47 -6.14
CA ARG A 36 26.41 -23.09 -5.98
C ARG A 36 27.50 -22.10 -5.53
N ALA A 37 28.59 -22.58 -4.92
CA ALA A 37 29.70 -21.74 -4.47
C ALA A 37 30.52 -21.13 -5.63
N GLY A 38 30.48 -21.74 -6.82
CA GLY A 38 31.23 -21.32 -7.98
C GLY A 38 31.68 -22.48 -8.85
N SER A 39 32.45 -22.18 -9.90
CA SER A 39 32.99 -23.23 -10.76
C SER A 39 33.94 -24.16 -9.98
N PRO A 40 34.01 -25.46 -10.32
CA PRO A 40 34.91 -26.40 -9.65
C PRO A 40 36.37 -25.92 -9.61
N PHE A 41 36.84 -25.28 -10.69
CA PHE A 41 38.17 -24.69 -10.74
C PHE A 41 38.36 -23.55 -9.72
N ALA A 42 37.37 -22.65 -9.60
CA ALA A 42 37.44 -21.53 -8.68
C ALA A 42 37.40 -21.97 -7.22
N THR A 43 36.56 -22.95 -6.89
CA THR A 43 36.46 -23.50 -5.53
C THR A 43 37.71 -24.30 -5.16
N ALA A 44 38.23 -25.15 -6.04
CA ALA A 44 39.49 -25.86 -5.82
C ALA A 44 40.67 -24.89 -5.66
N SER A 45 40.77 -23.87 -6.50
CA SER A 45 41.79 -22.82 -6.38
C SER A 45 41.71 -22.09 -5.04
N ALA A 46 40.50 -21.76 -4.57
CA ALA A 46 40.32 -21.08 -3.29
C ALA A 46 40.77 -21.96 -2.10
N LEU A 47 40.48 -23.26 -2.14
CA LEU A 47 40.93 -24.22 -1.13
C LEU A 47 42.46 -24.42 -1.15
N THR A 48 43.07 -24.51 -2.33
CA THR A 48 44.54 -24.57 -2.46
C THR A 48 45.23 -23.33 -1.91
N LEU A 49 44.66 -22.15 -2.14
CA LEU A 49 45.17 -20.92 -1.54
C LEU A 49 45.02 -20.93 -0.01
N LEU A 50 43.94 -21.49 0.53
CA LEU A 50 43.77 -21.64 1.98
C LEU A 50 44.87 -22.52 2.60
N ILE A 51 45.21 -23.65 1.97
CA ILE A 51 46.35 -24.51 2.39
C ILE A 51 47.64 -23.70 2.45
N ARG A 52 47.92 -22.93 1.38
CA ARG A 52 49.14 -22.13 1.28
C ARG A 52 49.22 -21.05 2.36
N ILE A 53 48.10 -20.41 2.67
CA ILE A 53 48.01 -19.34 3.68
C ILE A 53 48.21 -19.88 5.09
N GLU A 54 47.70 -21.08 5.39
CA GLU A 54 47.81 -21.67 6.72
C GLU A 54 49.06 -22.54 6.91
N GLY A 55 49.72 -22.93 5.82
CA GLY A 55 50.94 -23.75 5.86
C GLY A 55 50.69 -25.17 6.35
N VAL A 56 49.45 -25.65 6.35
CA VAL A 56 49.06 -26.98 6.82
C VAL A 56 48.19 -27.72 5.79
N PRO A 57 48.28 -29.07 5.69
CA PRO A 57 47.44 -29.85 4.79
C PRO A 57 45.94 -29.71 5.08
N LEU A 58 45.08 -29.91 4.07
CA LEU A 58 43.61 -29.84 4.19
C LEU A 58 43.06 -30.72 5.32
N LEU A 59 43.70 -31.87 5.56
CA LEU A 59 43.35 -32.86 6.60
C LEU A 59 43.41 -32.29 8.02
N ALA A 60 44.23 -31.25 8.23
CA ALA A 60 44.38 -30.58 9.52
C ALA A 60 43.52 -29.32 9.65
N LEU A 61 42.83 -28.90 8.59
CA LEU A 61 42.06 -27.65 8.58
C LEU A 61 40.60 -27.88 8.97
N SER A 62 40.22 -27.27 10.08
CA SER A 62 38.84 -27.17 10.52
C SER A 62 38.61 -25.77 11.09
N TYR A 63 37.45 -25.19 10.78
CA TYR A 63 37.12 -23.86 11.29
C TYR A 63 35.70 -23.81 11.84
N SER A 64 35.55 -23.17 12.99
CA SER A 64 34.27 -22.59 13.37
C SER A 64 34.03 -21.26 12.64
N ALA A 65 32.79 -20.77 12.66
CA ALA A 65 32.43 -19.44 12.17
C ALA A 65 33.32 -18.33 12.78
N ARG A 66 33.54 -18.40 14.11
CA ARG A 66 34.34 -17.42 14.85
C ARG A 66 35.81 -17.44 14.43
N ASP A 67 36.36 -18.62 14.18
CA ASP A 67 37.75 -18.78 13.77
C ASP A 67 37.97 -18.22 12.36
N LEU A 68 37.10 -18.56 11.40
CA LEU A 68 37.15 -18.00 10.03
C LEU A 68 37.11 -16.48 10.05
N GLN A 69 36.26 -15.89 10.88
CA GLN A 69 36.13 -14.45 10.96
C GLN A 69 37.34 -13.77 11.58
N ARG A 70 37.83 -14.28 12.71
CA ARG A 70 39.00 -13.72 13.38
C ARG A 70 40.24 -13.85 12.49
N ARG A 71 40.39 -14.97 11.79
CA ARG A 71 41.55 -15.26 10.94
C ARG A 71 41.49 -14.50 9.60
N PHE A 72 40.30 -14.40 9.01
CA PHE A 72 40.06 -13.79 7.70
C PHE A 72 39.03 -12.65 7.79
N PRO A 73 39.42 -11.50 8.36
CA PRO A 73 38.52 -10.35 8.50
C PRO A 73 38.21 -9.71 7.14
N HIS A 74 37.08 -9.02 6.99
CA HIS A 74 36.61 -8.49 5.69
C HIS A 74 37.26 -7.15 5.29
N ASP A 75 37.69 -6.37 6.28
CA ASP A 75 38.14 -4.98 6.17
C ASP A 75 39.62 -4.84 5.77
N ARG A 76 40.43 -5.88 5.96
CA ARG A 76 41.87 -5.87 5.68
C ARG A 76 42.40 -7.22 5.24
N VAL A 77 43.54 -7.23 4.55
CA VAL A 77 44.30 -8.46 4.27
C VAL A 77 45.12 -8.83 5.50
N PRO A 78 44.83 -9.97 6.17
CA PRO A 78 45.55 -10.38 7.37
C PRO A 78 46.98 -10.80 7.03
N ARG A 79 47.92 -10.66 7.98
CA ARG A 79 49.35 -10.96 7.78
C ARG A 79 49.60 -12.34 7.18
N CYS A 80 48.88 -13.37 7.62
CA CYS A 80 49.01 -14.73 7.08
C CYS A 80 48.67 -14.84 5.59
N ALA A 81 47.86 -13.95 5.04
CA ALA A 81 47.42 -13.97 3.66
C ALA A 81 48.16 -12.98 2.75
N GLN A 82 49.08 -12.17 3.31
CA GLN A 82 49.81 -11.13 2.57
C GLN A 82 50.82 -11.72 1.57
N ASP A 83 51.39 -12.90 1.84
CA ASP A 83 52.29 -13.54 0.87
C ASP A 83 51.57 -14.00 -0.41
N VAL A 84 50.25 -14.16 -0.35
CA VAL A 84 49.40 -14.58 -1.47
C VAL A 84 48.72 -13.39 -2.14
N PHE A 85 48.10 -12.52 -1.35
CA PHE A 85 47.28 -11.41 -1.87
C PHE A 85 47.97 -10.05 -1.77
N LYS A 86 49.17 -9.98 -1.21
CA LYS A 86 49.86 -8.71 -0.89
C LYS A 86 48.91 -7.84 -0.06
N GLN A 87 48.69 -6.59 -0.48
CA GLN A 87 47.71 -5.68 0.11
C GLN A 87 46.47 -5.50 -0.79
N GLU A 88 46.27 -6.38 -1.78
CA GLU A 88 45.17 -6.30 -2.75
C GLU A 88 43.85 -6.79 -2.12
N LEU A 89 43.15 -5.89 -1.45
CA LEU A 89 41.92 -6.18 -0.71
C LEU A 89 40.79 -6.75 -1.58
N SER A 90 40.69 -6.33 -2.85
CA SER A 90 39.66 -6.80 -3.79
C SER A 90 39.78 -8.29 -4.08
N ARG A 91 40.99 -8.78 -4.39
CA ARG A 91 41.26 -10.21 -4.65
C ARG A 91 41.08 -11.05 -3.40
N TYR A 92 41.56 -10.54 -2.27
CA TYR A 92 41.35 -11.18 -0.98
C TYR A 92 39.85 -11.33 -0.66
N ARG A 93 39.05 -10.28 -0.85
CA ARG A 93 37.58 -10.34 -0.63
C ARG A 93 36.91 -11.33 -1.57
N ALA A 94 37.34 -11.40 -2.83
CA ALA A 94 36.83 -12.38 -3.78
C ALA A 94 37.13 -13.83 -3.35
N TRP A 95 38.35 -14.10 -2.87
CA TRP A 95 38.73 -15.39 -2.29
C TRP A 95 37.95 -15.71 -0.99
N ARG A 96 37.92 -14.77 -0.05
CA ARG A 96 37.18 -14.89 1.23
C ARG A 96 35.71 -15.21 0.96
N ARG A 97 35.11 -14.58 -0.04
CA ARG A 97 33.73 -14.85 -0.45
C ARG A 97 33.52 -16.34 -0.76
N THR A 98 34.38 -16.95 -1.58
CA THR A 98 34.28 -18.37 -1.92
C THR A 98 34.41 -19.27 -0.70
N ILE A 99 35.36 -19.01 0.21
CA ILE A 99 35.53 -19.80 1.44
C ILE A 99 34.27 -19.74 2.32
N TYR A 100 33.70 -18.55 2.47
CA TYR A 100 32.49 -18.36 3.30
C TYR A 100 31.23 -18.93 2.63
N ASP A 101 31.17 -19.00 1.29
CA ASP A 101 30.09 -19.71 0.60
C ASP A 101 30.16 -21.20 0.88
N LEU A 102 31.36 -21.79 0.78
CA LEU A 102 31.57 -23.19 1.12
C LEU A 102 31.23 -23.47 2.59
N PHE A 103 31.58 -22.56 3.51
CA PHE A 103 31.21 -22.68 4.92
C PHE A 103 29.68 -22.73 5.10
N LEU A 104 28.95 -21.78 4.49
CA LEU A 104 27.49 -21.72 4.59
C LEU A 104 26.83 -22.96 3.98
N LEU A 105 27.29 -23.42 2.82
CA LEU A 105 26.71 -24.57 2.12
C LEU A 105 26.97 -25.89 2.85
N GLU A 106 28.12 -26.06 3.50
CA GLU A 106 28.43 -27.27 4.29
C GLU A 106 27.72 -27.28 5.65
N THR A 107 27.70 -26.13 6.34
CA THR A 107 27.27 -26.06 7.74
C THR A 107 25.84 -25.58 7.94
N GLY A 108 25.23 -24.99 6.92
CA GLY A 108 23.94 -24.30 7.01
C GLY A 108 23.96 -23.04 7.87
N SER A 109 25.15 -22.57 8.27
CA SER A 109 25.34 -21.47 9.22
C SER A 109 26.20 -20.35 8.63
N LEU A 110 25.94 -19.12 9.05
CA LEU A 110 26.72 -17.95 8.62
C LEU A 110 28.00 -17.81 9.43
N ALA A 111 29.10 -17.50 8.75
CA ALA A 111 30.36 -17.07 9.38
C ALA A 111 30.52 -15.54 9.43
N ASP A 112 29.63 -14.79 8.78
CA ASP A 112 29.65 -13.33 8.79
C ASP A 112 28.96 -12.78 10.07
N HIS A 113 29.61 -11.89 10.84
CA HIS A 113 28.92 -11.19 11.95
C HIS A 113 27.93 -10.13 11.46
N ASP A 114 28.18 -9.52 10.30
CA ASP A 114 27.28 -8.54 9.72
C ASP A 114 26.04 -9.26 9.15
N PRO A 115 24.83 -9.04 9.71
CA PRO A 115 23.60 -9.66 9.24
C PRO A 115 23.34 -9.36 7.75
N ILE A 116 23.68 -8.15 7.28
CA ILE A 116 23.44 -7.75 5.90
C ILE A 116 24.34 -8.55 4.96
N ALA A 117 25.65 -8.63 5.24
CA ALA A 117 26.57 -9.45 4.47
C ALA A 117 26.13 -10.94 4.42
N GLY A 118 25.67 -11.47 5.55
CA GLY A 118 25.18 -12.84 5.64
C GLY A 118 23.92 -13.09 4.79
N LEU A 119 22.91 -12.23 4.91
CA LEU A 119 21.69 -12.32 4.11
C LEU A 119 21.96 -12.11 2.61
N ARG A 120 22.87 -11.19 2.24
CA ARG A 120 23.32 -11.00 0.86
C ARG A 120 23.95 -12.27 0.28
N ARG A 121 24.73 -12.99 1.10
CA ARG A 121 25.33 -14.28 0.70
C ARG A 121 24.26 -15.32 0.43
N ILE A 122 23.31 -15.50 1.35
CA ILE A 122 22.19 -16.43 1.19
C ILE A 122 21.39 -16.09 -0.08
N ALA A 123 21.01 -14.81 -0.24
CA ALA A 123 20.24 -14.36 -1.41
C ALA A 123 20.96 -14.61 -2.74
N ARG A 124 22.29 -14.43 -2.78
CA ARG A 124 23.10 -14.73 -3.98
C ARG A 124 23.11 -16.22 -4.29
N LEU A 125 23.31 -17.08 -3.28
CA LEU A 125 23.42 -18.52 -3.47
C LEU A 125 22.06 -19.19 -3.80
N GLU A 126 20.96 -18.63 -3.33
CA GLU A 126 19.61 -19.14 -3.60
C GLU A 126 19.02 -18.61 -4.91
N TYR A 127 19.20 -17.32 -5.20
CA TYR A 127 18.47 -16.63 -6.27
C TYR A 127 19.36 -16.04 -7.38
N GLY A 128 20.69 -16.09 -7.25
CA GLY A 128 21.63 -15.59 -8.26
C GLY A 128 21.90 -14.09 -8.23
N GLY A 129 22.56 -13.59 -9.29
CA GLY A 129 23.15 -12.25 -9.35
C GLY A 129 22.16 -11.16 -9.74
N ARG A 130 21.68 -10.40 -8.74
CA ARG A 130 21.11 -9.01 -8.75
C ARG A 130 20.31 -8.70 -7.47
N THR A 131 20.08 -9.69 -6.60
CA THR A 131 19.39 -9.55 -5.29
C THR A 131 20.23 -8.87 -4.21
N ASP A 132 21.54 -8.80 -4.42
CA ASP A 132 22.53 -8.23 -3.49
C ASP A 132 22.26 -6.73 -3.19
N GLU A 133 21.97 -5.96 -4.24
CA GLU A 133 21.90 -4.49 -4.16
C GLU A 133 20.75 -3.97 -3.29
N SER A 134 19.62 -4.69 -3.26
CA SER A 134 18.48 -4.33 -2.42
C SER A 134 18.82 -4.47 -0.94
N LEU A 135 19.52 -5.55 -0.53
CA LEU A 135 19.91 -5.74 0.87
C LEU A 135 21.02 -4.78 1.30
N ARG A 136 21.89 -4.34 0.37
CA ARG A 136 22.82 -3.25 0.62
C ARG A 136 22.07 -1.96 0.94
N SER A 137 21.09 -1.62 0.10
CA SER A 137 20.24 -0.43 0.26
C SER A 137 19.39 -0.48 1.55
N LEU A 138 18.98 -1.68 1.98
CA LEU A 138 18.30 -1.88 3.26
C LEU A 138 19.17 -1.39 4.43
N GLY A 139 20.46 -1.70 4.42
CA GLY A 139 21.38 -1.23 5.47
C GLY A 139 21.52 0.28 5.55
N GLU A 140 21.45 0.96 4.41
CA GLU A 140 21.49 2.42 4.33
C GLU A 140 20.17 3.05 4.78
N ALA A 141 19.05 2.35 4.58
CA ALA A 141 17.71 2.82 4.93
C ALA A 141 17.35 2.63 6.40
N LEU A 142 17.95 1.64 7.07
CA LEU A 142 17.65 1.33 8.47
C LEU A 142 18.23 2.39 9.42
N PRO A 143 17.47 2.86 10.43
CA PRO A 143 18.01 3.72 11.48
C PRO A 143 19.19 3.06 12.23
N GLY A 144 20.13 3.87 12.71
CA GLY A 144 21.31 3.36 13.42
C GLY A 144 20.94 2.45 14.60
N GLY A 145 21.52 1.24 14.63
CA GLY A 145 21.27 0.24 15.68
C GLY A 145 19.97 -0.56 15.52
N PHE A 146 19.16 -0.27 14.50
CA PHE A 146 17.94 -1.02 14.21
C PHE A 146 18.26 -2.37 13.55
N ALA A 147 17.83 -3.48 14.16
CA ALA A 147 18.09 -4.80 13.63
C ALA A 147 17.03 -5.21 12.58
N ILE A 148 17.45 -5.92 11.53
CA ILE A 148 16.54 -6.42 10.47
C ILE A 148 15.43 -7.30 11.05
N SER A 149 15.74 -8.10 12.07
CA SER A 149 14.77 -8.98 12.74
C SER A 149 13.67 -8.23 13.49
N GLN A 150 13.86 -6.94 13.77
CA GLN A 150 12.87 -6.07 14.41
C GLN A 150 11.90 -5.44 13.40
N LEU A 151 12.12 -5.62 12.09
CA LEU A 151 11.21 -5.08 11.08
C LEU A 151 9.81 -5.70 11.23
N THR A 152 8.82 -4.83 11.21
CA THR A 152 7.39 -5.14 11.14
C THR A 152 6.78 -4.30 10.02
N LEU A 153 5.56 -4.64 9.59
CA LEU A 153 4.86 -3.83 8.59
C LEU A 153 4.77 -2.35 9.00
N THR A 154 4.48 -2.08 10.28
CA THR A 154 4.32 -0.73 10.83
C THR A 154 5.61 0.09 10.75
N ASN A 155 6.73 -0.44 11.24
CA ASN A 155 7.99 0.30 11.22
C ASN A 155 8.60 0.36 9.82
N ALA A 156 8.40 -0.65 8.98
CA ALA A 156 8.84 -0.63 7.58
C ALA A 156 8.11 0.50 6.81
N LEU A 157 6.82 0.69 7.06
CA LEU A 157 6.06 1.80 6.49
C LEU A 157 6.53 3.17 7.02
N GLN A 158 6.87 3.28 8.30
CA GLN A 158 7.43 4.51 8.87
C GLN A 158 8.79 4.86 8.25
N ILE A 159 9.67 3.86 8.08
CA ILE A 159 10.97 4.04 7.41
C ILE A 159 10.73 4.48 5.96
N ASP A 160 9.87 3.80 5.21
CA ASP A 160 9.56 4.12 3.81
C ASP A 160 9.09 5.58 3.61
N LYS A 161 8.32 6.11 4.59
CA LYS A 161 7.88 7.51 4.62
C LYS A 161 9.02 8.50 4.82
N GLY A 162 10.05 8.14 5.58
CA GLY A 162 11.24 8.96 5.81
C GLY A 162 12.26 8.90 4.68
N LEU A 163 12.15 7.93 3.76
CA LEU A 163 13.10 7.76 2.66
C LEU A 163 12.83 8.71 1.49
N GLY A 164 13.92 9.23 0.93
CA GLY A 164 13.90 9.96 -0.34
C GLY A 164 13.61 9.04 -1.55
N GLU A 165 13.31 9.65 -2.69
CA GLU A 165 12.86 8.94 -3.90
C GLU A 165 13.87 7.89 -4.42
N ASN A 166 15.17 8.12 -4.21
CA ASN A 166 16.21 7.21 -4.67
C ASN A 166 16.33 5.92 -3.82
N LEU A 167 16.06 6.00 -2.52
CA LEU A 167 16.21 4.87 -1.59
C LEU A 167 14.91 4.09 -1.39
N ARG A 168 13.76 4.69 -1.68
CA ARG A 168 12.45 4.05 -1.47
C ARG A 168 12.23 2.80 -2.34
N PRO A 169 12.44 2.81 -3.67
CA PRO A 169 12.29 1.61 -4.49
C PRO A 169 13.20 0.44 -4.07
N PRO A 170 14.52 0.62 -3.86
CA PRO A 170 15.37 -0.49 -3.46
C PRO A 170 15.09 -0.98 -2.03
N PHE A 171 14.65 -0.10 -1.12
CA PHE A 171 14.17 -0.50 0.21
C PHE A 171 12.95 -1.43 0.10
N ARG A 172 11.92 -1.05 -0.66
CA ARG A 172 10.74 -1.90 -0.89
C ARG A 172 11.09 -3.24 -1.54
N ALA A 173 12.03 -3.23 -2.50
CA ALA A 173 12.53 -4.46 -3.11
C ALA A 173 13.25 -5.37 -2.10
N ALA A 174 13.95 -4.78 -1.13
CA ALA A 174 14.62 -5.50 -0.05
C ALA A 174 13.61 -6.18 0.89
N LEU A 175 12.50 -5.52 1.23
CA LEU A 175 11.43 -6.14 2.03
C LEU A 175 10.87 -7.39 1.35
N SER A 176 10.56 -7.30 0.05
CA SER A 176 10.11 -8.46 -0.74
C SER A 176 11.17 -9.57 -0.81
N LEU A 177 12.45 -9.22 -0.78
CA LEU A 177 13.53 -10.21 -0.73
C LEU A 177 13.64 -10.86 0.66
N LEU A 178 13.47 -10.11 1.75
CA LEU A 178 13.42 -10.67 3.11
C LEU A 178 12.28 -11.68 3.25
N ASP A 179 11.09 -11.38 2.72
CA ASP A 179 9.94 -12.30 2.76
C ASP A 179 10.22 -13.59 1.99
N ARG A 180 10.90 -13.50 0.84
CA ARG A 180 11.34 -14.67 0.08
C ARG A 180 12.38 -15.49 0.86
N LEU A 181 13.33 -14.82 1.49
CA LEU A 181 14.37 -15.47 2.30
C LEU A 181 13.79 -16.25 3.49
N GLN A 182 12.63 -15.88 4.03
CA GLN A 182 11.98 -16.66 5.10
C GLN A 182 11.70 -18.12 4.71
N ASN A 183 11.51 -18.38 3.42
CA ASN A 183 11.22 -19.71 2.87
C ASN A 183 12.45 -20.34 2.17
N ALA A 184 13.60 -19.69 2.19
CA ALA A 184 14.81 -20.19 1.53
C ALA A 184 15.48 -21.29 2.38
N PRO A 185 15.80 -22.47 1.81
CA PRO A 185 16.47 -23.55 2.55
C PRO A 185 17.77 -23.11 3.24
N LEU A 186 18.62 -22.32 2.57
CA LEU A 186 19.87 -21.82 3.12
C LEU A 186 19.69 -20.75 4.21
N ALA A 187 18.49 -20.17 4.35
CA ALA A 187 18.19 -19.22 5.42
C ALA A 187 17.74 -19.90 6.72
N ALA A 188 17.49 -21.22 6.72
CA ALA A 188 16.95 -21.92 7.88
C ALA A 188 17.78 -21.74 9.16
N GLY A 189 19.12 -21.84 9.06
CA GLY A 189 20.04 -21.62 10.19
C GLY A 189 20.17 -20.14 10.61
N SER A 190 19.68 -19.21 9.78
CA SER A 190 19.80 -17.76 9.96
C SER A 190 18.44 -17.08 10.18
N ARG A 191 17.40 -17.84 10.51
CA ARG A 191 16.03 -17.33 10.69
C ARG A 191 15.93 -16.24 11.77
N HIS A 192 16.84 -16.26 12.75
CA HIS A 192 16.95 -15.25 13.80
C HIS A 192 17.39 -13.85 13.29
N LEU A 193 17.95 -13.76 12.08
CA LEU A 193 18.31 -12.50 11.43
C LEU A 193 17.17 -11.89 10.61
N LEU A 194 16.14 -12.67 10.31
CA LEU A 194 15.00 -12.26 9.51
C LEU A 194 13.87 -11.73 10.40
N PRO A 195 12.95 -10.92 9.85
CA PRO A 195 11.72 -10.52 10.54
C PRO A 195 10.92 -11.73 11.05
N ALA A 196 10.26 -11.59 12.19
CA ALA A 196 9.49 -12.68 12.80
C ALA A 196 8.29 -13.13 11.95
N ALA A 197 7.69 -12.21 11.19
CA ALA A 197 6.60 -12.46 10.27
C ALA A 197 6.94 -11.87 8.89
N GLN A 198 6.25 -12.33 7.84
CA GLN A 198 6.36 -11.68 6.53
C GLN A 198 5.83 -10.25 6.61
N ILE A 199 6.56 -9.32 6.00
CA ILE A 199 6.21 -7.90 5.99
C ILE A 199 5.14 -7.65 4.92
N GLY A 200 5.29 -8.28 3.77
CA GLY A 200 4.42 -8.10 2.62
C GLY A 200 4.66 -6.79 1.86
N PRO A 201 3.91 -6.56 0.77
CA PRO A 201 4.05 -5.36 -0.03
C PRO A 201 3.54 -4.12 0.72
N LEU A 202 4.38 -3.10 0.83
CA LEU A 202 3.95 -1.81 1.37
C LEU A 202 2.94 -1.11 0.43
N PRO A 203 1.91 -0.44 0.98
CA PRO A 203 1.00 0.38 0.18
C PRO A 203 1.76 1.39 -0.69
N ALA A 204 1.27 1.65 -1.91
CA ALA A 204 1.86 2.66 -2.78
C ALA A 204 1.79 4.06 -2.13
N PRO A 205 2.77 4.96 -2.35
CA PRO A 205 2.75 6.30 -1.76
C PRO A 205 1.50 7.13 -2.09
N SER A 206 0.83 6.85 -3.20
CA SER A 206 -0.45 7.46 -3.58
C SER A 206 -1.67 6.88 -2.87
N SER A 207 -1.54 5.72 -2.20
CA SER A 207 -2.64 5.00 -1.56
C SER A 207 -3.06 5.66 -0.24
N HIS A 208 -4.35 5.64 0.08
CA HIS A 208 -4.82 6.12 1.39
C HIS A 208 -4.27 5.29 2.56
N LEU A 209 -4.07 3.97 2.35
CA LEU A 209 -3.45 3.06 3.33
C LEU A 209 -2.01 3.43 3.67
N TYR A 210 -1.30 4.10 2.75
CA TYR A 210 0.05 4.58 3.01
C TYR A 210 0.03 5.68 4.06
N HIS A 211 -0.92 6.62 3.97
CA HIS A 211 -0.99 7.77 4.86
C HIS A 211 -1.71 7.46 6.18
N ALA A 212 -2.76 6.63 6.13
CA ALA A 212 -3.52 6.20 7.29
C ALA A 212 -3.74 4.68 7.22
N PRO A 213 -2.81 3.89 7.79
CA PRO A 213 -2.97 2.44 7.91
C PRO A 213 -4.24 2.09 8.69
N LEU A 214 -4.93 1.04 8.27
CA LEU A 214 -6.12 0.59 8.98
C LEU A 214 -5.72 -0.08 10.30
N PRO A 215 -6.45 0.18 11.40
CA PRO A 215 -6.27 -0.53 12.65
C PRO A 215 -6.80 -1.97 12.53
N PRO A 216 -6.37 -2.90 13.39
CA PRO A 216 -6.55 -4.35 13.18
C PRO A 216 -7.99 -4.79 12.89
N ARG A 217 -8.99 -4.23 13.58
CA ARG A 217 -10.40 -4.62 13.38
C ARG A 217 -10.95 -4.14 12.03
N LEU A 218 -10.55 -2.94 11.60
CA LEU A 218 -10.89 -2.43 10.27
C LEU A 218 -10.14 -3.16 9.16
N ASP A 219 -8.87 -3.51 9.38
CA ASP A 219 -8.07 -4.24 8.40
C ASP A 219 -8.63 -5.64 8.15
N ALA A 220 -9.04 -6.34 9.21
CA ALA A 220 -9.73 -7.62 9.11
C ALA A 220 -11.02 -7.52 8.28
N ALA A 221 -11.85 -6.50 8.54
CA ALA A 221 -13.07 -6.27 7.78
C ALA A 221 -12.77 -5.90 6.32
N TYR A 222 -11.74 -5.08 6.08
CA TYR A 222 -11.28 -4.69 4.75
C TYR A 222 -10.81 -5.90 3.92
N ALA A 223 -10.10 -6.86 4.54
CA ALA A 223 -9.60 -8.04 3.87
C ALA A 223 -10.72 -8.95 3.33
N SER A 224 -11.84 -9.07 4.06
CA SER A 224 -13.01 -9.86 3.65
C SER A 224 -14.06 -9.10 2.81
N ALA A 225 -13.88 -7.79 2.64
CA ALA A 225 -14.90 -6.92 2.05
C ALA A 225 -14.98 -7.01 0.51
N PRO A 226 -16.17 -6.75 -0.09
CA PRO A 226 -16.32 -6.68 -1.54
C PRO A 226 -15.57 -5.47 -2.14
N PRO A 227 -15.26 -5.47 -3.45
CA PRO A 227 -14.42 -4.46 -4.09
C PRO A 227 -14.86 -3.00 -3.84
N ARG A 228 -16.18 -2.74 -3.81
CA ARG A 228 -16.72 -1.39 -3.57
C ARG A 228 -16.42 -0.87 -2.17
N VAL A 229 -16.46 -1.74 -1.17
CA VAL A 229 -16.16 -1.39 0.23
C VAL A 229 -14.65 -1.28 0.41
N ARG A 230 -13.87 -2.14 -0.24
CA ARG A 230 -12.39 -2.02 -0.26
C ARG A 230 -11.91 -0.71 -0.89
N ALA A 231 -12.60 -0.17 -1.88
CA ALA A 231 -12.28 1.16 -2.41
C ALA A 231 -12.63 2.29 -1.42
N ALA A 232 -13.74 2.13 -0.67
CA ALA A 232 -14.28 3.16 0.21
C ALA A 232 -13.56 3.26 1.56
N VAL A 233 -13.33 2.14 2.25
CA VAL A 233 -12.86 2.09 3.65
C VAL A 233 -11.55 2.87 3.86
N PRO A 234 -10.47 2.66 3.07
CA PRO A 234 -9.22 3.38 3.29
C PRO A 234 -9.34 4.89 3.14
N PHE A 235 -10.15 5.35 2.18
CA PHE A 235 -10.36 6.78 1.96
C PHE A 235 -11.17 7.40 3.10
N VAL A 236 -12.32 6.79 3.43
CA VAL A 236 -13.22 7.32 4.47
C VAL A 236 -12.52 7.33 5.82
N TYR A 237 -11.80 6.26 6.18
CA TYR A 237 -11.00 6.23 7.41
C TYR A 237 -9.93 7.34 7.44
N ARG A 238 -9.20 7.54 6.33
CA ARG A 238 -8.22 8.63 6.24
C ARG A 238 -8.87 10.00 6.36
N LEU A 239 -10.07 10.20 5.81
CA LEU A 239 -10.82 11.44 5.93
C LEU A 239 -11.32 11.67 7.37
N CYS A 240 -11.83 10.64 8.05
CA CYS A 240 -12.18 10.70 9.47
C CYS A 240 -10.97 11.11 10.32
N ARG A 241 -9.77 10.58 10.02
CA ARG A 241 -8.52 10.98 10.69
C ARG A 241 -8.10 12.41 10.38
N ARG A 242 -8.44 12.95 9.20
CA ARG A 242 -8.11 14.33 8.81
C ARG A 242 -9.08 15.37 9.36
N THR A 243 -10.27 14.93 9.74
CA THR A 243 -11.34 15.73 10.35
C THR A 243 -11.39 15.59 11.86
N ASP A 244 -10.39 14.90 12.44
CA ASP A 244 -10.29 14.58 13.87
C ASP A 244 -11.51 13.84 14.46
N LEU A 245 -12.33 13.21 13.60
CA LEU A 245 -13.45 12.37 14.02
C LEU A 245 -12.98 11.02 14.59
N LEU A 246 -11.80 10.55 14.16
CA LEU A 246 -11.15 9.36 14.68
C LEU A 246 -9.69 9.69 15.03
N SER A 247 -9.26 9.27 16.21
CA SER A 247 -7.89 9.40 16.69
C SER A 247 -7.00 8.24 16.20
N GLU A 248 -5.68 8.41 16.24
CA GLU A 248 -4.72 7.40 15.77
C GLU A 248 -4.73 6.11 16.58
N ASP A 249 -5.00 6.20 17.89
CA ASP A 249 -5.00 5.07 18.82
C ASP A 249 -6.32 4.30 18.85
N GLN A 250 -7.33 4.75 18.10
CA GLN A 250 -8.63 4.09 18.06
C GLN A 250 -8.59 2.87 17.11
N ASP A 251 -9.16 1.75 17.57
CA ASP A 251 -9.38 0.52 16.78
C ASP A 251 -10.89 0.31 16.52
N PRO A 252 -11.52 1.18 15.70
CA PRO A 252 -12.94 1.10 15.37
C PRO A 252 -13.26 -0.17 14.59
N THR A 253 -14.49 -0.64 14.71
CA THR A 253 -15.05 -1.64 13.78
C THR A 253 -15.51 -0.99 12.47
N LEU A 254 -15.90 -1.82 11.51
CA LEU A 254 -16.59 -1.34 10.31
C LEU A 254 -17.91 -0.62 10.64
N GLU A 255 -18.64 -1.07 11.68
CA GLU A 255 -19.87 -0.43 12.16
C GLU A 255 -19.59 0.95 12.77
N ASP A 256 -18.54 1.06 13.58
CA ASP A 256 -18.12 2.34 14.17
C ASP A 256 -17.70 3.33 13.08
N LEU A 257 -16.97 2.85 12.06
CA LEU A 257 -16.61 3.65 10.89
C LEU A 257 -17.86 4.07 10.11
N ALA A 258 -18.81 3.16 9.89
CA ALA A 258 -20.07 3.47 9.20
C ALA A 258 -20.84 4.58 9.93
N ARG A 259 -20.98 4.49 11.26
CA ARG A 259 -21.65 5.50 12.08
C ARG A 259 -20.92 6.84 12.04
N THR A 260 -19.61 6.83 12.22
CA THR A 260 -18.79 8.05 12.27
C THR A 260 -18.77 8.75 10.91
N SER A 261 -18.70 7.97 9.82
CA SER A 261 -18.66 8.51 8.46
C SER A 261 -19.93 9.26 8.04
N MET A 262 -21.04 9.10 8.77
CA MET A 262 -22.26 9.89 8.54
C MET A 262 -22.05 11.38 8.82
N LEU A 263 -21.15 11.72 9.76
CA LEU A 263 -20.78 13.11 10.05
C LEU A 263 -20.02 13.76 8.88
N LEU A 264 -19.52 12.95 7.94
CA LEU A 264 -18.82 13.41 6.74
C LEU A 264 -19.75 13.59 5.53
N TRP A 265 -21.07 13.43 5.69
CA TRP A 265 -21.99 13.37 4.56
C TRP A 265 -21.92 14.60 3.65
N ASP A 266 -21.89 15.79 4.24
CA ASP A 266 -21.84 17.06 3.52
C ASP A 266 -20.45 17.70 3.49
N VAL A 267 -19.42 16.97 3.93
CA VAL A 267 -18.03 17.42 3.88
C VAL A 267 -17.51 17.34 2.45
N ALA A 268 -16.90 18.42 1.94
CA ALA A 268 -16.19 18.39 0.66
C ALA A 268 -14.74 17.89 0.90
N PRO A 269 -14.31 16.78 0.26
CA PRO A 269 -12.94 16.27 0.42
C PRO A 269 -11.83 17.27 0.06
N ASN A 270 -12.11 18.18 -0.87
CA ASN A 270 -11.17 19.22 -1.30
C ASN A 270 -10.74 20.14 -0.15
N ASP A 271 -11.65 20.43 0.79
CA ASP A 271 -11.38 21.28 1.96
C ASP A 271 -10.33 20.67 2.89
N TYR A 272 -10.10 19.35 2.77
CA TYR A 272 -9.13 18.59 3.55
C TYR A 272 -7.92 18.13 2.71
N GLY A 273 -7.70 18.77 1.56
CA GLY A 273 -6.53 18.54 0.70
C GLY A 273 -6.62 17.29 -0.19
N PHE A 274 -7.81 16.72 -0.37
CA PHE A 274 -8.03 15.62 -1.30
C PHE A 274 -8.56 16.14 -2.63
N GLN A 275 -7.80 16.00 -3.72
CA GLN A 275 -8.30 16.37 -5.06
C GLN A 275 -9.36 15.38 -5.61
N LYS A 276 -9.32 14.13 -5.13
CA LYS A 276 -10.27 13.05 -5.44
C LYS A 276 -10.39 12.14 -4.23
N PRO A 277 -11.53 11.46 -4.04
CA PRO A 277 -12.81 11.53 -4.77
C PRO A 277 -13.62 12.83 -4.50
N SER A 278 -14.64 13.10 -5.32
CA SER A 278 -15.59 14.23 -5.12
C SER A 278 -16.57 13.97 -3.97
N GLN A 279 -17.29 15.00 -3.51
CA GLN A 279 -18.33 14.86 -2.48
C GLN A 279 -19.43 13.84 -2.84
N VAL A 280 -19.85 13.80 -4.12
CA VAL A 280 -20.82 12.81 -4.62
C VAL A 280 -20.28 11.39 -4.49
N ALA A 281 -19.00 11.18 -4.78
CA ALA A 281 -18.34 9.90 -4.63
C ALA A 281 -18.13 9.55 -3.14
N LEU A 282 -17.83 10.51 -2.26
CA LEU A 282 -17.81 10.31 -0.81
C LEU A 282 -19.16 9.82 -0.29
N LYS A 283 -20.27 10.44 -0.67
CA LYS A 283 -21.63 9.98 -0.30
C LYS A 283 -21.87 8.53 -0.74
N SER A 284 -21.38 8.15 -1.91
CA SER A 284 -21.47 6.77 -2.41
C SER A 284 -20.62 5.80 -1.59
N TYR A 285 -19.43 6.21 -1.15
CA TYR A 285 -18.55 5.43 -0.29
C TYR A 285 -19.15 5.21 1.10
N ILE A 286 -19.70 6.25 1.72
CA ILE A 286 -20.40 6.15 3.02
C ILE A 286 -21.54 5.14 2.92
N ARG A 287 -22.37 5.22 1.86
CA ARG A 287 -23.46 4.25 1.62
C ARG A 287 -22.95 2.82 1.49
N HIS A 288 -21.88 2.58 0.73
CA HIS A 288 -21.34 1.23 0.56
C HIS A 288 -20.83 0.64 1.89
N ILE A 289 -20.11 1.44 2.68
CA ILE A 289 -19.61 1.01 4.00
C ILE A 289 -20.79 0.69 4.91
N GLY A 290 -21.77 1.58 5.00
CA GLY A 290 -22.91 1.41 5.88
C GLY A 290 -23.84 0.25 5.49
N GLN A 291 -24.07 0.03 4.20
CA GLN A 291 -24.81 -1.15 3.72
C GLN A 291 -24.09 -2.46 4.09
N HIS A 292 -22.76 -2.47 4.02
CA HIS A 292 -21.98 -3.67 4.33
C HIS A 292 -21.85 -3.93 5.84
N ALA A 293 -21.87 -2.90 6.66
CA ALA A 293 -21.78 -3.02 8.12
C ALA A 293 -23.03 -3.61 8.78
N GLY A 294 -24.16 -3.76 8.06
CA GLY A 294 -25.31 -4.55 8.52
C GLY A 294 -26.19 -3.94 9.61
N THR A 295 -25.83 -2.80 10.21
CA THR A 295 -26.59 -2.16 11.29
C THR A 295 -27.20 -0.83 10.86
N GLY A 296 -28.53 -0.75 10.73
CA GLY A 296 -29.32 0.49 10.82
C GLY A 296 -28.85 1.69 9.98
N HIS A 297 -28.02 1.47 8.95
CA HIS A 297 -27.47 2.53 8.13
C HIS A 297 -28.57 3.01 7.20
N THR A 298 -29.39 3.89 7.74
CA THR A 298 -30.24 4.77 6.96
C THR A 298 -29.29 5.92 6.61
N PRO A 299 -28.70 5.96 5.39
CA PRO A 299 -28.04 7.18 4.95
C PRO A 299 -29.04 8.33 5.16
N PRO A 300 -28.60 9.58 5.38
CA PRO A 300 -29.53 10.69 5.37
C PRO A 300 -30.21 10.60 4.02
N THR A 301 -31.49 10.21 4.04
CA THR A 301 -32.29 10.22 2.84
C THR A 301 -32.16 11.67 2.42
N PRO A 302 -31.58 12.00 1.23
CA PRO A 302 -31.80 13.34 0.71
C PRO A 302 -33.30 13.47 0.81
N VAL A 303 -33.81 14.46 1.57
CA VAL A 303 -35.25 14.65 1.75
C VAL A 303 -35.77 14.59 0.33
N GLN A 304 -36.35 13.46 -0.07
CA GLN A 304 -36.89 13.30 -1.40
C GLN A 304 -38.17 14.05 -1.23
N ALA A 305 -38.06 15.37 -1.31
CA ALA A 305 -39.15 16.28 -1.17
C ALA A 305 -40.18 15.72 -2.13
N THR A 306 -41.32 15.29 -1.59
CA THR A 306 -42.47 14.93 -2.42
C THR A 306 -42.62 16.03 -3.47
N ALA A 307 -43.07 15.74 -4.70
CA ALA A 307 -43.12 16.78 -5.73
C ALA A 307 -43.66 18.14 -5.20
N PRO A 308 -44.76 18.20 -4.39
CA PRO A 308 -45.19 19.43 -3.73
C PRO A 308 -44.13 20.12 -2.84
N GLN A 309 -43.41 19.37 -2.02
CA GLN A 309 -42.36 19.88 -1.15
C GLN A 309 -41.17 20.39 -1.97
N GLY A 310 -40.74 19.67 -3.01
CA GLY A 310 -39.60 20.10 -3.85
C GLY A 310 -39.88 21.42 -4.57
N TRP A 311 -41.12 21.61 -5.02
CA TRP A 311 -41.56 22.90 -5.58
C TRP A 311 -41.72 24.00 -4.51
N THR A 312 -41.95 23.64 -3.25
CA THR A 312 -41.99 24.60 -2.14
C THR A 312 -40.59 25.06 -1.76
N ASP A 313 -39.64 24.12 -1.68
CA ASP A 313 -38.23 24.37 -1.35
C ASP A 313 -37.56 25.23 -2.43
N LEU A 314 -37.80 24.92 -3.72
CA LEU A 314 -37.35 25.76 -4.84
C LEU A 314 -37.82 27.20 -4.68
N ARG A 315 -39.09 27.42 -4.35
CA ARG A 315 -39.63 28.78 -4.15
C ARG A 315 -39.08 29.44 -2.89
N GLY A 316 -38.79 28.68 -1.84
CA GLY A 316 -38.05 29.16 -0.67
C GLY A 316 -36.69 29.73 -1.07
N CYS A 317 -35.92 28.97 -1.85
CA CYS A 317 -34.63 29.39 -2.38
C CYS A 317 -34.76 30.61 -3.28
N MET A 318 -35.75 30.64 -4.19
CA MET A 318 -36.02 31.81 -5.04
C MET A 318 -36.29 33.10 -4.25
N ARG A 319 -36.99 33.02 -3.10
CA ARG A 319 -37.21 34.21 -2.25
C ARG A 319 -35.91 34.68 -1.62
N GLN A 320 -35.12 33.75 -1.08
CA GLN A 320 -33.85 34.06 -0.42
C GLN A 320 -32.84 34.71 -1.37
N HIS A 321 -32.90 34.39 -2.67
CA HIS A 321 -32.01 34.92 -3.71
C HIS A 321 -32.64 36.05 -4.55
N GLY A 322 -33.72 36.69 -4.06
CA GLY A 322 -34.29 37.89 -4.68
C GLY A 322 -35.15 37.67 -5.94
N PHE A 323 -35.49 36.43 -6.29
CA PHE A 323 -36.31 36.07 -7.46
C PHE A 323 -37.82 36.09 -7.19
N GLU A 324 -38.29 36.82 -6.17
CA GLU A 324 -39.69 36.81 -5.73
C GLU A 324 -40.69 37.10 -6.86
N LYS A 325 -40.35 38.06 -7.74
CA LYS A 325 -41.18 38.47 -8.87
C LYS A 325 -41.33 37.39 -9.95
N LEU A 326 -40.42 36.40 -9.99
CA LEU A 326 -40.42 35.32 -10.97
C LEU A 326 -41.11 34.05 -10.46
N ILE A 327 -41.32 33.93 -9.14
CA ILE A 327 -41.94 32.75 -8.52
C ILE A 327 -43.29 32.40 -9.16
N GLN A 328 -44.13 33.40 -9.47
CA GLN A 328 -45.43 33.17 -10.09
C GLN A 328 -45.35 32.43 -11.43
N ARG A 329 -44.26 32.62 -12.20
CA ARG A 329 -44.07 31.96 -13.49
C ARG A 329 -43.79 30.46 -13.33
N THR A 330 -43.17 30.04 -12.23
CA THR A 330 -42.90 28.62 -11.94
C THR A 330 -44.16 27.80 -11.68
N PHE A 331 -45.28 28.42 -11.29
CA PHE A 331 -46.55 27.71 -11.09
C PHE A 331 -47.10 27.08 -12.37
N GLY A 332 -46.80 27.68 -13.53
CA GLY A 332 -47.15 27.13 -14.83
C GLY A 332 -46.55 25.75 -15.06
N VAL A 333 -45.37 25.48 -14.52
CA VAL A 333 -44.69 24.17 -14.61
C VAL A 333 -45.07 23.27 -13.43
N SER A 334 -45.05 23.81 -12.21
CA SER A 334 -45.29 23.02 -11.00
C SER A 334 -46.67 22.37 -10.97
N LYS A 335 -47.71 23.03 -11.52
CA LYS A 335 -49.08 22.50 -11.55
C LYS A 335 -49.13 21.13 -12.23
N HIS A 336 -48.42 20.96 -13.34
CA HIS A 336 -48.38 19.71 -14.09
C HIS A 336 -47.36 18.74 -13.50
N ALA A 337 -46.19 19.24 -13.10
CA ALA A 337 -45.15 18.42 -12.48
C ALA A 337 -45.62 17.76 -11.18
N ILE A 338 -46.34 18.48 -10.31
CA ILE A 338 -46.89 17.92 -9.06
C ILE A 338 -47.91 16.82 -9.35
N ARG A 339 -48.80 17.02 -10.32
CA ARG A 339 -49.79 16.00 -10.72
C ARG A 339 -49.13 14.72 -11.22
N ASP A 340 -48.00 14.85 -11.91
CA ASP A 340 -47.25 13.73 -12.46
C ASP A 340 -46.19 13.17 -11.49
N GLY A 341 -46.13 13.69 -10.24
CA GLY A 341 -45.18 13.25 -9.22
C GLY A 341 -43.72 13.66 -9.49
N VAL A 342 -43.50 14.66 -10.34
CA VAL A 342 -42.18 15.14 -10.77
C VAL A 342 -41.74 16.34 -9.90
N ALA A 343 -40.68 16.14 -9.13
CA ALA A 343 -39.98 17.21 -8.42
C ALA A 343 -39.08 18.01 -9.39
N PRO A 344 -38.74 19.28 -9.09
CA PRO A 344 -37.90 20.11 -9.96
C PRO A 344 -36.61 19.42 -10.42
N ALA A 345 -35.85 18.84 -9.48
CA ALA A 345 -34.59 18.14 -9.76
C ALA A 345 -34.71 16.85 -10.57
N ARG A 346 -35.93 16.32 -10.74
CA ARG A 346 -36.22 15.12 -11.54
C ARG A 346 -36.82 15.44 -12.90
N MET A 347 -36.97 16.72 -13.23
CA MET A 347 -37.57 17.12 -14.48
C MET A 347 -36.61 16.81 -15.63
N THR A 348 -37.08 16.04 -16.62
CA THR A 348 -36.32 15.66 -17.81
C THR A 348 -36.83 16.38 -19.05
N SER A 349 -35.96 16.51 -20.06
CA SER A 349 -36.31 17.03 -21.39
C SER A 349 -37.45 16.23 -22.04
N GLU A 350 -37.48 14.92 -21.86
CA GLU A 350 -38.56 14.04 -22.33
C GLU A 350 -39.92 14.39 -21.70
N TRP A 351 -39.97 14.57 -20.37
CA TRP A 351 -41.20 14.96 -19.69
C TRP A 351 -41.68 16.34 -20.13
N ILE A 352 -40.76 17.29 -20.32
CA ILE A 352 -41.07 18.65 -20.80
C ILE A 352 -41.70 18.58 -22.20
N GLN A 353 -41.11 17.83 -23.13
CA GLN A 353 -41.63 17.69 -24.50
C GLN A 353 -42.99 17.02 -24.52
N LYS A 354 -43.16 15.91 -23.78
CA LYS A 354 -44.43 15.19 -23.67
C LYS A 354 -45.53 16.10 -23.11
N THR A 355 -45.23 16.84 -22.05
CA THR A 355 -46.17 17.78 -21.44
C THR A 355 -46.57 18.89 -22.41
N LEU A 356 -45.61 19.49 -23.12
CA LEU A 356 -45.88 20.53 -24.12
C LEU A 356 -46.79 20.08 -25.27
N GLN A 357 -46.68 18.82 -25.71
CA GLN A 357 -47.54 18.28 -26.77
C GLN A 357 -49.00 18.16 -26.31
N ILE A 358 -49.22 17.78 -25.06
CA ILE A 358 -50.55 17.50 -24.49
C ILE A 358 -51.27 18.79 -24.07
N LEU A 359 -50.54 19.83 -23.66
CA LEU A 359 -51.15 21.05 -23.13
C LEU A 359 -51.96 21.83 -24.18
N PRO A 360 -53.10 22.45 -23.81
CA PRO A 360 -53.81 23.39 -24.66
C PRO A 360 -53.01 24.69 -24.88
N ARG A 361 -53.26 25.39 -25.99
CA ARG A 361 -52.49 26.57 -26.41
C ARG A 361 -52.35 27.66 -25.33
N GLN A 362 -53.38 27.87 -24.52
CA GLN A 362 -53.36 28.86 -23.44
C GLN A 362 -52.41 28.46 -22.29
N GLU A 363 -52.39 27.18 -21.89
CA GLU A 363 -51.51 26.68 -20.82
C GLU A 363 -50.06 26.51 -21.29
N ARG A 364 -49.83 26.23 -22.59
CA ARG A 364 -48.48 26.14 -23.17
C ARG A 364 -47.65 27.39 -22.94
N ASN A 365 -48.24 28.59 -23.03
CA ASN A 365 -47.50 29.84 -22.85
C ASN A 365 -47.05 30.03 -21.39
N ALA A 366 -47.91 29.73 -20.43
CA ALA A 366 -47.58 29.78 -19.00
C ALA A 366 -46.51 28.74 -18.64
N PHE A 367 -46.64 27.52 -19.16
CA PHE A 367 -45.66 26.45 -18.98
C PHE A 367 -44.28 26.84 -19.53
N ARG A 368 -44.21 27.35 -20.77
CA ARG A 368 -42.95 27.83 -21.38
C ARG A 368 -42.33 28.99 -20.60
N SER A 369 -43.14 29.93 -20.14
CA SER A 369 -42.66 31.07 -19.33
C SER A 369 -42.01 30.60 -18.03
N GLY A 370 -42.58 29.58 -17.38
CA GLY A 370 -41.99 28.97 -16.19
C GLY A 370 -40.70 28.20 -16.49
N LEU A 371 -40.63 27.47 -17.61
CA LEU A 371 -39.40 26.78 -18.02
C LEU A 371 -38.26 27.75 -18.29
N PHE A 372 -38.54 28.90 -18.92
CA PHE A 372 -37.51 29.93 -19.12
C PHE A 372 -36.98 30.51 -17.81
N VAL A 373 -37.81 30.60 -16.77
CA VAL A 373 -37.32 31.01 -15.44
C VAL A 373 -36.43 29.92 -14.85
N LEU A 374 -36.78 28.64 -15.00
CA LEU A 374 -35.94 27.55 -14.53
C LEU A 374 -34.60 27.49 -15.29
N ASP A 375 -34.62 27.71 -16.61
CA ASP A 375 -33.40 27.79 -17.41
C ASP A 375 -32.52 28.97 -16.98
N ASP A 376 -33.12 30.14 -16.74
CA ASP A 376 -32.39 31.32 -16.23
C ASP A 376 -31.77 31.02 -14.84
N LEU A 377 -32.45 30.26 -13.96
CA LEU A 377 -31.92 29.86 -12.65
C LEU A 377 -30.82 28.80 -12.74
N ILE A 378 -30.90 27.86 -13.69
CA ILE A 378 -29.84 26.86 -13.93
C ILE A 378 -28.54 27.55 -14.35
N LEU A 379 -28.65 28.64 -15.12
CA LEU A 379 -27.52 29.44 -15.59
C LEU A 379 -26.96 30.39 -14.52
N ASP A 380 -27.62 30.53 -13.37
CA ASP A 380 -27.14 31.34 -12.26
C ASP A 380 -26.21 30.50 -11.35
N GLU A 381 -24.93 30.84 -11.37
CA GLU A 381 -23.89 30.14 -10.58
C GLU A 381 -24.07 30.29 -9.07
N GLU A 382 -24.77 31.34 -8.61
CA GLU A 382 -25.02 31.58 -7.20
C GLU A 382 -26.27 30.86 -6.69
N PHE A 383 -27.06 30.24 -7.56
CA PHE A 383 -28.29 29.54 -7.18
C PHE A 383 -28.05 28.06 -6.82
N PRO A 384 -28.65 27.53 -5.73
CA PRO A 384 -28.49 26.13 -5.34
C PRO A 384 -28.95 25.15 -6.42
N GLN A 385 -28.01 24.35 -6.94
CA GLN A 385 -28.24 23.42 -8.05
C GLN A 385 -28.99 22.14 -7.63
N ASP A 386 -29.05 21.84 -6.33
CA ASP A 386 -29.71 20.65 -5.76
C ASP A 386 -31.24 20.71 -5.82
N VAL A 387 -31.82 21.91 -5.94
CA VAL A 387 -33.26 22.14 -6.09
C VAL A 387 -33.69 22.40 -7.53
N LEU A 388 -32.76 22.39 -8.48
CA LEU A 388 -33.00 22.69 -9.90
C LEU A 388 -32.97 21.42 -10.77
N PRO A 389 -33.60 21.45 -11.97
CA PRO A 389 -33.44 20.41 -12.97
C PRO A 389 -31.97 20.25 -13.38
N CYS A 390 -31.56 19.01 -13.68
CA CYS A 390 -30.18 18.72 -14.09
C CYS A 390 -29.79 19.31 -15.45
N GLU A 391 -30.77 19.67 -16.29
CA GLU A 391 -30.56 20.14 -17.66
C GLU A 391 -31.53 21.28 -17.97
N VAL A 392 -31.07 22.23 -18.80
CA VAL A 392 -31.93 23.27 -19.37
C VAL A 392 -32.99 22.65 -20.30
N SER A 393 -34.14 23.30 -20.40
CA SER A 393 -35.31 22.81 -21.15
C SER A 393 -35.09 22.67 -22.66
N GLY A 394 -34.04 23.29 -23.21
CA GLY A 394 -33.73 23.29 -24.64
C GLY A 394 -34.69 24.15 -25.49
N LEU A 395 -35.57 24.92 -24.87
CA LEU A 395 -36.52 25.78 -25.57
C LEU A 395 -35.88 27.13 -25.94
N ALA A 396 -36.00 27.52 -27.20
CA ALA A 396 -35.64 28.87 -27.63
C ALA A 396 -36.78 29.88 -27.36
N ARG A 397 -36.44 31.06 -26.83
CA ARG A 397 -37.36 32.22 -26.80
C ARG A 397 -37.59 32.70 -28.24
N LYS A 398 -38.74 32.36 -28.84
CA LYS A 398 -39.19 33.00 -30.09
C LYS A 398 -39.58 34.44 -29.77
N ARG A 399 -38.69 35.40 -30.02
CA ARG A 399 -39.06 36.82 -30.08
C ARG A 399 -39.76 37.04 -31.42
N ASP A 400 -41.03 37.45 -31.37
CA ASP A 400 -41.76 37.91 -32.55
C ASP A 400 -41.20 39.31 -32.91
N PRO A 401 -40.66 39.54 -34.12
CA PRO A 401 -39.95 40.79 -34.45
C PRO A 401 -40.89 41.99 -34.69
N ARG A 402 -42.10 42.02 -34.12
CA ARG A 402 -43.05 43.13 -34.29
C ARG A 402 -43.78 43.46 -32.99
N ARG A 403 -43.24 44.44 -32.27
CA ARG A 403 -43.92 45.50 -31.48
C ARG A 403 -42.85 46.31 -30.76
N THR A 404 -42.25 47.24 -31.50
CA THR A 404 -41.79 48.55 -30.97
C THR A 404 -42.99 49.46 -30.82
#